data_AF-A0A1I5AUB4-F1
#
_entry.id   AF-A0A1I5AUB4-F1
#
_cell.length_a   1.000
_cell.length_b   1.000
_cell.length_c   1.000
_cell.angle_alpha   90.00
_cell.angle_beta   90.00
_cell.angle_gamma   90.00
#
_symmetry.space_group_name_H-M   'P 1'
#
loop_
_entity.id
_entity.type
_entity.pdbx_description
1 polymer ?
#
loop_
_entity_poly.entity_id
_entity_poly.type
_entity_poly.pdbx_seq_one_letter_code
_entity_poly.pdbx_strand_id
1 'polypeptide(L)'
;MNMSLFRFALLAGLLTSAAAKGNVLDQPVTLKTESDLIQAVSVTLQHAIATSEQYRGTEPRLQRFARREIATRRKPIDQLNKLGGIQPKTVKTLAIPPKDNVSYQRAMLRNHARLIELLGYGRGLPLSANTKRLMDTLSREATAEFAMLSKLEKP
;
A
#
# COMPACT_ATOMS: atom_id res chain seq x y z
N MET A 1 58.69 -10.22 16.50
CA MET A 1 58.44 -9.12 17.46
C MET A 1 57.22 -8.35 16.97
N ASN A 2 56.15 -8.39 17.76
CA ASN A 2 54.94 -7.54 17.85
C ASN A 2 54.28 -7.06 16.54
N MET A 3 53.10 -7.57 16.15
CA MET A 3 51.76 -7.38 16.75
C MET A 3 51.19 -5.97 16.50
N SER A 4 50.26 -5.84 15.54
CA SER A 4 49.04 -5.04 15.72
C SER A 4 48.01 -5.33 14.62
N LEU A 5 46.93 -5.99 15.04
CA LEU A 5 45.63 -6.03 14.37
C LEU A 5 45.05 -4.61 14.35
N PHE A 6 44.78 -4.03 13.19
CA PHE A 6 43.81 -2.95 13.08
C PHE A 6 42.60 -3.40 12.26
N ARG A 7 41.60 -3.81 13.02
CA ARG A 7 40.21 -3.99 12.59
C ARG A 7 39.68 -2.64 12.10
N PHE A 8 39.41 -2.51 10.80
CA PHE A 8 38.44 -1.54 10.31
C PHE A 8 37.07 -2.23 10.20
N ALA A 9 36.45 -2.39 11.36
CA ALA A 9 35.01 -2.47 11.48
C ALA A 9 34.54 -1.08 11.93
N LEU A 10 33.89 -0.31 11.05
CA LEU A 10 32.81 0.61 11.44
C LEU A 10 32.16 1.24 10.20
N LEU A 11 30.86 1.54 10.35
CA LEU A 11 29.97 2.29 9.47
C LEU A 11 29.39 1.42 8.33
N ALA A 12 28.41 0.55 8.56
CA ALA A 12 27.10 0.91 9.12
C ALA A 12 26.64 2.29 8.65
N GLY A 13 26.60 2.48 7.33
CA GLY A 13 25.81 3.51 6.68
C GLY A 13 24.33 3.22 6.89
N LEU A 14 23.82 3.57 8.08
CA LEU A 14 22.41 3.83 8.32
C LEU A 14 21.94 4.88 7.31
N LEU A 15 21.48 4.44 6.15
CA LEU A 15 20.36 5.09 5.47
C LEU A 15 19.07 4.48 6.03
N THR A 16 18.92 4.49 7.35
CA THR A 16 17.58 4.60 7.93
C THR A 16 17.09 5.98 7.54
N SER A 17 16.47 6.07 6.36
CA SER A 17 15.63 7.20 6.00
C SER A 17 14.62 7.38 7.13
N ALA A 18 14.86 8.34 8.01
CA ALA A 18 13.93 8.72 9.06
C ALA A 18 12.56 9.16 8.48
N ALA A 19 12.51 9.45 7.17
CA ALA A 19 11.27 9.67 6.41
C ALA A 19 10.40 8.41 6.20
N ALA A 20 10.95 7.18 6.27
CA ALA A 20 10.20 5.94 6.01
C ALA A 20 9.30 5.50 7.18
N LYS A 21 9.52 6.01 8.40
CA LYS A 21 8.67 5.71 9.57
C LYS A 21 7.26 6.29 9.48
N GLY A 22 6.98 7.18 8.51
CA GLY A 22 5.68 7.85 8.35
C GLY A 22 4.79 7.29 7.25
N ASN A 23 5.30 6.45 6.34
CA ASN A 23 4.49 5.90 5.26
C ASN A 23 3.80 4.61 5.72
N VAL A 24 2.48 4.59 5.64
CA VAL A 24 1.63 3.42 5.90
C VAL A 24 2.12 2.17 5.15
N LEU A 25 2.63 2.34 3.92
CA LEU A 25 3.11 1.23 3.10
C LEU A 25 4.40 0.58 3.63
N ASP A 26 5.13 1.29 4.49
CA ASP A 26 6.40 0.86 5.09
C ASP A 26 6.25 0.34 6.51
N GLN A 27 5.05 0.43 7.08
CA GLN A 27 4.81 -0.05 8.42
C GLN A 27 4.83 -1.58 8.44
N PRO A 28 5.64 -2.21 9.31
CA PRO A 28 5.58 -3.64 9.51
C PRO A 28 4.18 -4.00 10.02
N VAL A 29 3.58 -5.02 9.43
CA VAL A 29 2.26 -5.52 9.82
C VAL A 29 2.42 -6.95 10.30
N THR A 30 1.92 -7.22 11.51
CA THR A 30 1.83 -8.58 12.04
C THR A 30 0.45 -9.13 11.69
N LEU A 31 0.39 -10.04 10.71
CA LEU A 31 -0.87 -10.62 10.22
C LEU A 31 -1.11 -11.97 10.91
N LYS A 32 -1.73 -11.96 12.10
CA LYS A 32 -2.05 -13.19 12.85
C LYS A 32 -3.52 -13.56 12.75
N THR A 33 -4.39 -12.57 12.56
CA THR A 33 -5.84 -12.73 12.61
C THR A 33 -6.51 -12.15 11.37
N GLU A 34 -7.75 -12.54 11.14
CA GLU A 34 -8.62 -11.94 10.14
C GLU A 34 -8.73 -10.41 10.33
N SER A 35 -8.89 -9.94 11.57
CA SER A 35 -8.98 -8.51 11.88
C SER A 35 -7.69 -7.74 11.55
N ASP A 36 -6.51 -8.33 11.80
CA ASP A 36 -5.23 -7.71 11.42
C ASP A 36 -5.14 -7.49 9.91
N LEU A 37 -5.56 -8.51 9.13
CA LEU A 37 -5.61 -8.43 7.68
C LEU A 37 -6.60 -7.37 7.21
N ILE A 38 -7.83 -7.38 7.73
CA ILE A 38 -8.85 -6.39 7.37
C ILE A 38 -8.35 -4.97 7.65
N GLN A 39 -7.75 -4.73 8.83
CA GLN A 39 -7.19 -3.43 9.18
C GLN A 39 -6.09 -3.01 8.18
N ALA A 40 -5.14 -3.89 7.89
CA ALA A 40 -4.02 -3.60 6.98
C ALA A 40 -4.49 -3.33 5.55
N VAL A 41 -5.43 -4.11 5.05
CA VAL A 41 -6.04 -3.93 3.73
C VAL A 41 -6.83 -2.63 3.68
N SER A 42 -7.71 -2.36 4.65
CA SER A 42 -8.49 -1.11 4.71
C SER A 42 -7.60 0.13 4.72
N VAL A 43 -6.53 0.13 5.53
CA VAL A 43 -5.58 1.23 5.61
C VAL A 43 -4.81 1.41 4.29
N THR A 44 -4.46 0.31 3.61
CA THR A 44 -3.80 0.37 2.29
C THR A 44 -4.73 0.94 1.22
N LEU A 45 -6.01 0.55 1.20
CA LEU A 45 -7.02 1.11 0.29
C LEU A 45 -7.28 2.60 0.57
N GLN A 46 -7.29 3.02 1.84
CA GLN A 46 -7.39 4.43 2.19
C GLN A 46 -6.18 5.24 1.71
N HIS A 47 -4.97 4.67 1.80
CA HIS A 47 -3.78 5.30 1.23
C HIS A 47 -3.92 5.49 -0.30
N ALA A 48 -4.50 4.53 -1.04
CA ALA A 48 -4.76 4.67 -2.47
C ALA A 48 -5.73 5.82 -2.79
N ILE A 49 -6.80 5.94 -2.02
CA ILE A 49 -7.75 7.07 -2.12
C ILE A 49 -7.02 8.38 -1.87
N ALA A 50 -6.31 8.51 -0.75
CA ALA A 50 -5.60 9.74 -0.40
C ALA A 50 -4.55 10.13 -1.46
N THR A 51 -3.84 9.14 -2.02
CA THR A 51 -2.87 9.34 -3.11
C THR A 51 -3.56 9.89 -4.36
N SER A 52 -4.74 9.37 -4.67
CA SER A 52 -5.54 9.80 -5.83
C SER A 52 -6.21 11.17 -5.62
N GLU A 53 -6.64 11.49 -4.41
CA GLU A 53 -7.21 12.80 -4.06
C GLU A 53 -6.16 13.92 -4.12
N GLN A 54 -4.91 13.60 -3.77
CA GLN A 54 -3.80 14.57 -3.76
C GLN A 54 -3.06 14.68 -5.10
N TYR A 55 -3.41 13.85 -6.08
CA TYR A 55 -2.78 13.88 -7.40
C TYR A 55 -3.16 15.13 -8.20
N ARG A 56 -2.14 15.88 -8.63
CA ARG A 56 -2.28 17.15 -9.39
C ARG A 56 -1.72 17.09 -10.82
N GLY A 57 -1.34 15.91 -11.30
CA GLY A 57 -0.77 15.76 -12.64
C GLY A 57 -1.80 15.92 -13.76
N THR A 58 -1.29 16.09 -14.98
CA THR A 58 -2.08 16.42 -16.17
C THR A 58 -2.34 15.24 -17.10
N GLU A 59 -1.72 14.07 -16.87
CA GLU A 59 -1.87 12.90 -17.75
C GLU A 59 -3.31 12.37 -17.71
N PRO A 60 -4.08 12.43 -18.82
CA PRO A 60 -5.50 12.10 -18.80
C PRO A 60 -5.79 10.66 -18.37
N ARG A 61 -4.90 9.70 -18.71
CA ARG A 61 -5.07 8.30 -18.30
C ARG A 61 -4.94 8.14 -16.79
N LEU A 62 -3.97 8.80 -16.18
CA LEU A 62 -3.75 8.77 -14.73
C LEU A 62 -4.83 9.54 -13.97
N GLN A 63 -5.35 10.64 -14.51
CA GLN A 63 -6.50 11.33 -13.92
C GLN A 63 -7.76 10.45 -13.91
N ARG A 64 -8.03 9.72 -14.99
CA ARG A 64 -9.14 8.76 -15.02
C ARG A 64 -8.95 7.63 -14.01
N PHE A 65 -7.73 7.12 -13.90
CA PHE A 65 -7.38 6.11 -12.91
C PHE A 65 -7.61 6.63 -11.48
N ALA A 66 -7.13 7.83 -11.15
CA ALA A 66 -7.32 8.46 -9.84
C ALA A 66 -8.79 8.65 -9.47
N ARG A 67 -9.61 9.14 -10.41
CA ARG A 67 -11.06 9.30 -10.19
C ARG A 67 -11.73 7.96 -9.93
N ARG A 68 -11.34 6.91 -10.67
CA ARG A 68 -11.86 5.56 -10.47
C ARG A 68 -11.50 5.04 -9.09
N GLU A 69 -10.24 5.16 -8.67
CA GLU A 69 -9.79 4.74 -7.33
C GLU A 69 -10.61 5.39 -6.21
N ILE A 70 -10.84 6.70 -6.29
CA ILE A 70 -11.66 7.41 -5.29
C ILE A 70 -13.10 6.86 -5.25
N ALA A 71 -13.68 6.56 -6.42
CA ALA A 71 -15.05 6.09 -6.53
C ALA A 71 -15.23 4.62 -6.11
N THR A 72 -14.27 3.74 -6.43
CA THR A 72 -14.43 2.29 -6.28
C THR A 72 -13.99 1.78 -4.91
N ARG A 73 -13.07 2.46 -4.22
CA ARG A 73 -12.43 1.95 -3.00
C ARG A 73 -13.25 2.16 -1.73
N ARG A 74 -14.17 3.13 -1.71
CA ARG A 74 -15.01 3.44 -0.54
C ARG A 74 -15.87 2.26 -0.09
N LYS A 75 -16.58 1.62 -1.04
CA LYS A 75 -17.48 0.50 -0.73
C LYS A 75 -16.74 -0.73 -0.14
N PRO A 76 -15.63 -1.21 -0.72
CA PRO A 76 -14.83 -2.27 -0.11
C PRO A 76 -14.33 -1.92 1.29
N ILE A 77 -13.88 -0.68 1.53
CA ILE A 77 -13.46 -0.23 2.87
C ILE A 77 -14.63 -0.34 3.85
N ASP A 78 -15.82 0.14 3.49
CA ASP A 78 -17.00 0.06 4.36
C ASP A 78 -17.40 -1.40 4.66
N GLN A 79 -17.29 -2.28 3.66
CA GLN A 79 -17.54 -3.71 3.85
C GLN A 79 -16.52 -4.35 4.80
N LEU A 80 -15.24 -4.05 4.63
CA LEU A 80 -14.16 -4.51 5.50
C LEU A 80 -14.38 -4.04 6.94
N ASN A 81 -14.76 -2.78 7.14
CA ASN A 81 -15.00 -2.22 8.47
C ASN A 81 -16.14 -2.93 9.18
N LYS A 82 -17.22 -3.24 8.45
CA LYS A 82 -18.35 -4.04 8.97
C LYS A 82 -17.93 -5.45 9.34
N LEU A 83 -17.12 -6.11 8.50
CA LEU A 83 -16.66 -7.48 8.75
C LEU A 83 -15.69 -7.57 9.94
N GLY A 84 -14.76 -6.61 10.06
CA GLY A 84 -13.77 -6.60 11.13
C GLY A 84 -14.25 -6.00 12.45
N GLY A 85 -15.41 -5.34 12.47
CA GLY A 85 -15.84 -4.54 13.62
C GLY A 85 -14.86 -3.40 13.95
N ILE A 86 -14.15 -2.89 12.93
CA ILE A 86 -13.07 -1.92 13.07
C ILE A 86 -13.47 -0.55 12.52
N GLN A 87 -12.94 0.51 13.13
CA GLN A 87 -12.89 1.84 12.54
C GLN A 87 -11.45 2.11 12.08
N PRO A 88 -11.12 1.91 10.79
CA PRO A 88 -9.78 2.21 10.30
C PRO A 88 -9.52 3.72 10.39
N LYS A 89 -8.32 4.06 10.87
CA LYS A 89 -7.84 5.44 10.93
C LYS A 89 -7.80 6.02 9.52
N THR A 90 -8.63 7.02 9.24
CA THR A 90 -8.62 7.73 7.95
C THR A 90 -7.21 8.22 7.64
N VAL A 91 -6.62 7.74 6.55
CA VAL A 91 -5.37 8.28 6.01
C VAL A 91 -5.67 9.64 5.37
N LYS A 92 -5.69 10.71 6.17
CA LYS A 92 -6.01 12.08 5.70
C LYS A 92 -4.83 12.79 5.03
N THR A 93 -3.61 12.48 5.46
CA THR A 93 -2.39 13.14 4.98
C THR A 93 -1.36 12.08 4.64
N LEU A 94 -0.81 12.15 3.43
CA LEU A 94 0.29 11.29 3.01
C LEU A 94 1.59 11.89 3.53
N ALA A 95 2.52 11.03 3.94
CA ALA A 95 3.87 11.46 4.25
C ALA A 95 4.56 12.07 3.01
N ILE A 96 4.22 11.58 1.81
CA ILE A 96 4.77 12.04 0.54
C ILE A 96 3.61 12.17 -0.47
N PRO A 97 3.10 13.37 -0.74
CA PRO A 97 2.05 13.57 -1.75
C PRO A 97 2.63 13.44 -3.17
N PRO A 98 1.88 12.84 -4.12
CA PRO A 98 2.31 12.75 -5.51
C PRO A 98 2.15 14.09 -6.23
N LYS A 99 3.27 14.73 -6.57
CA LYS A 99 3.29 16.09 -7.17
C LYS A 99 3.13 16.08 -8.69
N ASP A 100 3.43 14.94 -9.32
CA ASP A 100 3.45 14.78 -10.78
C ASP A 100 2.98 13.37 -11.19
N ASN A 101 2.95 13.12 -12.50
CA ASN A 101 2.52 11.85 -13.09
C ASN A 101 3.39 10.66 -12.61
N VAL A 102 4.71 10.87 -12.57
CA VAL A 102 5.69 9.82 -12.24
C VAL A 102 5.58 9.41 -10.77
N SER A 103 5.54 10.39 -9.87
CA SER A 103 5.39 10.17 -8.43
C SER A 103 4.03 9.55 -8.10
N TYR A 104 2.96 9.97 -8.77
CA TYR A 104 1.64 9.34 -8.63
C TYR A 104 1.66 7.87 -9.04
N GLN A 105 2.14 7.59 -10.25
CA GLN A 105 2.19 6.23 -10.77
C GLN A 105 3.04 5.31 -9.88
N ARG A 106 4.23 5.78 -9.45
CA ARG A 106 5.11 5.03 -8.54
C ARG A 106 4.43 4.76 -7.19
N ALA A 107 3.74 5.76 -6.62
CA ALA A 107 3.01 5.59 -5.37
C ALA A 107 1.87 4.57 -5.51
N MET A 108 1.13 4.61 -6.61
CA MET A 108 0.03 3.68 -6.87
C MET A 108 0.52 2.26 -7.15
N LEU A 109 1.62 2.09 -7.90
CA LEU A 109 2.28 0.79 -8.10
C LEU A 109 2.70 0.18 -6.76
N ARG A 110 3.37 0.96 -5.90
CA ARG A 110 3.79 0.49 -4.58
C ARG A 110 2.59 0.12 -3.70
N ASN A 111 1.53 0.94 -3.72
CA ASN A 111 0.31 0.66 -2.98
C ASN A 111 -0.34 -0.65 -3.43
N HIS A 112 -0.49 -0.85 -4.75
CA HIS A 112 -1.09 -2.07 -5.30
C HIS A 112 -0.22 -3.31 -5.06
N ALA A 113 1.10 -3.19 -5.17
CA ALA A 113 2.02 -4.27 -4.80
C ALA A 113 1.85 -4.68 -3.33
N ARG A 114 1.80 -3.70 -2.42
CA ARG A 114 1.56 -3.94 -1.00
C ARG A 114 0.20 -4.59 -0.75
N LEU A 115 -0.85 -4.13 -1.44
CA LEU A 115 -2.18 -4.72 -1.34
C LEU A 115 -2.18 -6.20 -1.80
N ILE A 116 -1.55 -6.50 -2.93
CA ILE A 116 -1.40 -7.88 -3.43
C ILE A 116 -0.66 -8.75 -2.42
N GLU A 117 0.44 -8.24 -1.84
CA GLU A 117 1.22 -8.95 -0.82
C GLU A 117 0.36 -9.28 0.41
N LEU A 118 -0.34 -8.28 0.99
CA LEU A 118 -1.22 -8.47 2.14
C LEU A 118 -2.31 -9.51 1.86
N LEU A 119 -2.95 -9.44 0.69
CA LEU A 119 -3.99 -10.37 0.28
C LEU A 119 -3.43 -11.78 0.04
N GLY A 120 -2.20 -11.89 -0.48
CA GLY A 120 -1.47 -13.14 -0.64
C GLY A 120 -1.21 -13.82 0.71
N TYR A 121 -0.68 -13.08 1.69
CA TYR A 121 -0.50 -13.58 3.06
C TYR A 121 -1.83 -13.98 3.70
N GLY A 122 -2.87 -13.18 3.49
CA GLY A 122 -4.21 -13.43 4.03
C GLY A 122 -4.81 -14.78 3.64
N ARG A 123 -4.39 -15.38 2.52
CA ARG A 123 -4.85 -16.71 2.09
C ARG A 123 -4.45 -17.84 3.06
N GLY A 124 -3.39 -17.64 3.84
CA GLY A 124 -2.95 -18.59 4.86
C GLY A 124 -3.71 -18.47 6.19
N LEU A 125 -4.55 -17.44 6.35
CA LEU A 125 -5.30 -17.21 7.57
C LEU A 125 -6.67 -17.92 7.53
N PRO A 126 -7.21 -18.33 8.69
CA PRO A 126 -8.59 -18.82 8.79
C PRO A 126 -9.55 -17.63 8.65
N LEU A 127 -9.93 -17.32 7.41
CA LEU A 127 -10.85 -16.21 7.10
C LEU A 127 -12.30 -16.70 7.07
N SER A 128 -13.23 -15.89 7.57
CA SER A 128 -14.65 -16.07 7.30
C SER A 128 -14.94 -16.08 5.79
N ALA A 129 -16.00 -16.78 5.37
CA ALA A 129 -16.33 -16.94 3.96
C ALA A 129 -16.55 -15.59 3.24
N ASN A 130 -17.18 -14.63 3.92
CA ASN A 130 -17.44 -13.30 3.37
C ASN A 130 -16.14 -12.50 3.19
N THR A 131 -15.25 -12.53 4.18
CA THR A 131 -13.94 -11.87 4.07
C THR A 131 -13.11 -12.51 2.98
N LYS A 132 -13.02 -13.84 2.93
CA LYS A 132 -12.29 -14.56 1.87
C LYS A 132 -12.75 -14.13 0.48
N ARG A 133 -14.07 -14.10 0.23
CA ARG A 133 -14.65 -13.68 -1.05
C ARG A 133 -14.30 -12.24 -1.42
N LEU A 134 -14.33 -11.34 -0.43
CA LEU A 134 -13.95 -9.94 -0.62
C LEU A 134 -12.45 -9.80 -0.93
N MET A 135 -11.58 -10.49 -0.18
CA MET A 135 -10.14 -10.49 -0.41
C MET A 135 -9.75 -11.06 -1.77
N ASP A 136 -10.39 -12.14 -2.22
CA ASP A 136 -10.16 -12.70 -3.55
C ASP A 136 -10.56 -11.73 -4.67
N THR A 137 -11.64 -10.99 -4.47
CA THR A 137 -12.10 -9.97 -5.42
C THR A 137 -11.12 -8.81 -5.49
N LEU A 138 -10.72 -8.26 -4.33
CA LEU A 138 -9.71 -7.21 -4.23
C LEU A 138 -8.36 -7.66 -4.82
N SER A 139 -7.97 -8.93 -4.65
CA SER A 139 -6.71 -9.46 -5.17
C SER A 139 -6.69 -9.47 -6.70
N ARG A 140 -7.80 -9.91 -7.33
CA ARG A 140 -7.92 -9.89 -8.79
C ARG A 140 -7.91 -8.46 -9.35
N GLU A 141 -8.67 -7.56 -8.72
CA GLU A 141 -8.71 -6.14 -9.11
C GLU A 141 -7.32 -5.50 -9.01
N ALA A 142 -6.68 -5.61 -7.84
CA ALA A 142 -5.38 -5.01 -7.59
C ALA A 142 -4.30 -5.53 -8.56
N THR A 143 -4.35 -6.83 -8.91
CA THR A 143 -3.42 -7.41 -9.89
C THR A 143 -3.65 -6.84 -11.29
N ALA A 144 -4.91 -6.71 -11.72
CA ALA A 144 -5.23 -6.14 -13.02
C ALA A 144 -4.84 -4.64 -13.11
N GLU A 145 -5.07 -3.89 -12.04
CA GLU A 145 -4.73 -2.46 -11.97
C GLU A 145 -3.23 -2.24 -11.86
N PHE A 146 -2.51 -3.07 -11.10
CA PHE A 146 -1.05 -3.05 -11.08
C PHE A 146 -0.49 -3.25 -12.50
N ALA A 147 -0.97 -4.28 -13.21
CA ALA A 147 -0.54 -4.55 -14.59
C ALA A 147 -0.89 -3.41 -15.55
N MET A 148 -2.04 -2.74 -15.37
CA MET A 148 -2.42 -1.55 -16.14
C MET A 148 -1.45 -0.40 -15.85
N LEU A 149 -1.18 -0.11 -14.58
CA LEU A 149 -0.28 0.96 -14.16
C LEU A 149 1.15 0.74 -14.66
N SER A 150 1.68 -0.49 -14.62
CA SER A 150 3.01 -0.80 -15.15
C SER A 150 3.13 -0.55 -16.65
N LYS A 151 2.04 -0.73 -17.42
CA LYS A 151 2.04 -0.44 -18.86
C LYS A 151 2.06 1.06 -19.17
N LEU A 152 1.69 1.91 -18.21
CA LEU A 152 1.78 3.36 -18.34
C LEU A 152 3.22 3.87 -18.07
N GLU A 153 4.15 3.00 -17.66
CA GLU A 153 5.54 3.35 -17.27
C GLU A 153 6.46 3.59 -18.47
N LYS A 154 5.92 4.01 -19.62
CA LYS A 154 6.73 4.26 -20.81
C LYS A 154 6.85 5.76 -21.09
N PRO A 155 8.09 6.26 -21.32
CA PRO A 155 8.33 7.64 -21.75
C PRO A 155 7.68 7.94 -23.10
#